data_AF-A0A6J1CYN4-F1
#
_entry.id   AF-A0A6J1CYN4-F1
#
_cell.length_a   1.000
_cell.length_b   1.000
_cell.length_c   1.000
_cell.angle_alpha   90.00
_cell.angle_beta   90.00
_cell.angle_gamma   90.00
#
_symmetry.space_group_name_H-M   'P 1'
#
loop_
_entity.id
_entity.type
_entity.pdbx_description
1 polymer ?
#
loop_
_entity_poly.entity_id
_entity_poly.type
_entity_poly.pdbx_seq_one_letter_code
_entity_poly.pdbx_strand_id
1 'polypeptide(L)'
;MALPRNFSQSDVSLHSTFASRYVRDSAPKYLMPENSMPKEAAFQIINDELMLDCNPRLNLASFVTTWMEPECDKLIMDSVNKNYVDMDEYPVTTELQNRCVNMIAHLFNAPLGDSDAAVGVGT
;
A
#
# COMPACT_ATOMS: atom_id res chain seq x y z
N MET A 1 -44.35 6.34 24.96
CA MET A 1 -43.22 6.70 25.83
C MET A 1 -42.05 5.78 25.44
N ALA A 2 -41.22 6.21 24.50
CA ALA A 2 -40.09 5.43 24.02
C ALA A 2 -38.86 5.79 24.86
N LEU A 3 -38.24 4.80 25.50
CA LEU A 3 -37.03 5.00 26.29
C LEU A 3 -35.85 5.29 25.36
N PRO A 4 -35.03 6.31 25.62
CA PRO A 4 -33.81 6.55 24.86
C PRO A 4 -32.80 5.44 25.17
N ARG A 5 -32.26 4.80 24.13
CA ARG A 5 -31.10 3.92 24.27
C ARG A 5 -29.87 4.79 24.56
N ASN A 6 -29.43 4.79 25.80
CA ASN A 6 -28.13 5.32 26.18
C ASN A 6 -27.05 4.45 25.54
N PHE A 7 -26.36 4.96 24.52
CA PHE A 7 -25.12 4.37 24.04
C PHE A 7 -24.03 4.67 25.06
N SER A 8 -23.68 3.68 25.90
CA SER A 8 -22.50 3.78 26.76
C SER A 8 -21.24 3.58 25.93
N GLN A 9 -20.27 4.47 26.14
CA GLN A 9 -19.00 4.62 25.43
C GLN A 9 -17.98 3.50 25.71
N SER A 10 -18.44 2.26 25.93
CA SER A 10 -17.62 1.11 26.30
C SER A 10 -18.20 -0.22 25.78
N ASP A 11 -18.72 -0.22 24.55
CA ASP A 11 -18.88 -1.47 23.81
C ASP A 11 -17.47 -1.96 23.42
N VAL A 12 -16.82 -2.62 24.36
CA VAL A 12 -15.78 -3.61 24.06
C VAL A 12 -16.32 -4.43 22.89
N SER A 13 -15.57 -4.54 21.80
CA SER A 13 -15.95 -5.39 20.67
C SER A 13 -15.91 -6.85 21.13
N LEU A 14 -16.98 -7.30 21.82
CA LEU A 14 -17.12 -8.63 22.37
C LEU A 14 -17.33 -9.68 21.27
N HIS A 15 -17.80 -9.25 20.10
CA HIS A 15 -18.04 -10.12 18.97
C HIS A 15 -16.79 -10.23 18.10
N SER A 16 -16.44 -11.45 17.70
CA SER A 16 -15.49 -11.69 16.63
C SER A 16 -16.01 -11.08 15.32
N THR A 17 -15.11 -10.75 14.38
CA THR A 17 -15.45 -10.10 13.11
C THR A 17 -16.62 -10.80 12.39
N PHE A 18 -16.58 -12.13 12.30
CA PHE A 18 -17.61 -12.93 11.63
C PHE A 18 -18.91 -13.10 12.43
N ALA A 19 -18.89 -12.87 13.76
CA ALA A 19 -20.09 -12.85 14.59
C ALA A 19 -20.72 -11.45 14.68
N SER A 20 -20.04 -10.43 14.15
CA SER A 20 -20.51 -9.05 14.16
C SER A 20 -21.60 -8.81 13.12
N ARG A 21 -22.31 -7.68 13.25
CA ARG A 21 -23.30 -7.25 12.25
C ARG A 21 -22.68 -6.84 10.90
N TYR A 22 -21.38 -6.54 10.88
CA TYR A 22 -20.72 -5.91 9.74
C TYR A 22 -20.51 -6.84 8.54
N VAL A 23 -20.45 -8.16 8.78
CA VAL A 23 -20.34 -9.17 7.71
C VAL A 23 -21.70 -9.64 7.17
N ARG A 24 -22.82 -9.12 7.70
CA ARG A 24 -24.16 -9.51 7.24
C ARG A 24 -24.58 -8.77 5.97
N ASP A 25 -24.13 -7.54 5.82
CA ASP A 25 -24.42 -6.69 4.69
C ASP A 25 -23.20 -6.64 3.76
N SER A 26 -23.43 -6.53 2.45
CA SER A 26 -22.35 -6.39 1.47
C SER A 26 -21.60 -5.06 1.65
N ALA A 27 -20.30 -5.05 1.33
CA ALA A 27 -19.49 -3.84 1.32
C ALA A 27 -20.13 -2.73 0.45
N PRO A 28 -20.15 -1.46 0.89
CA PRO A 28 -20.67 -0.34 0.10
C PRO A 28 -19.92 -0.19 -1.22
N LYS A 29 -20.65 -0.07 -2.34
CA LYS A 29 -20.06 0.02 -3.70
C LYS A 29 -20.15 1.40 -4.36
N TYR A 30 -21.12 2.22 -3.96
CA TYR A 30 -21.48 3.45 -4.69
C TYR A 30 -21.52 4.71 -3.83
N LEU A 31 -21.79 4.56 -2.52
CA LEU A 31 -21.93 5.69 -1.60
C LEU A 31 -21.01 5.46 -0.40
N MET A 32 -20.49 6.55 0.15
CA MET A 32 -19.75 6.51 1.41
C MET A 32 -20.71 6.11 2.54
N PRO A 33 -20.39 5.09 3.35
CA PRO A 33 -21.22 4.71 4.48
C PRO A 33 -21.33 5.85 5.50
N GLU A 34 -22.51 6.04 6.07
CA GLU A 34 -22.79 7.11 7.04
C GLU A 34 -22.08 6.91 8.39
N ASN A 35 -21.74 5.66 8.72
CA ASN A 35 -21.18 5.29 10.02
C ASN A 35 -19.87 4.52 9.85
N SER A 36 -18.96 4.71 10.81
CA SER A 36 -17.69 3.98 10.88
C SER A 36 -17.90 2.50 11.22
N MET A 37 -16.92 1.68 10.82
CA MET A 37 -16.81 0.26 11.13
C MET A 37 -15.51 0.00 11.92
N PRO A 38 -15.46 -1.01 12.81
CA PRO A 38 -14.20 -1.46 13.41
C PRO A 38 -13.16 -1.83 12.35
N LYS A 39 -11.90 -1.47 12.59
CA LYS A 39 -10.79 -1.67 11.63
C LYS A 39 -10.58 -3.14 11.27
N GLU A 40 -10.82 -4.05 12.20
CA GLU A 40 -10.69 -5.50 12.04
C GLU A 40 -11.77 -6.05 11.09
N ALA A 41 -12.99 -5.50 11.18
CA ALA A 41 -14.08 -5.87 10.29
C ALA A 41 -13.88 -5.33 8.88
N ALA A 42 -13.43 -4.07 8.76
CA ALA A 42 -13.12 -3.47 7.47
C ALA A 42 -11.98 -4.22 6.76
N PHE A 43 -10.89 -4.52 7.48
CA PHE A 43 -9.77 -5.30 6.95
C PHE A 43 -10.21 -6.67 6.45
N GLN A 44 -10.97 -7.42 7.26
CA GLN A 44 -11.39 -8.77 6.87
C GLN A 44 -12.27 -8.76 5.62
N ILE A 45 -13.25 -7.86 5.55
CA ILE A 45 -14.15 -7.78 4.39
C ILE A 45 -13.38 -7.49 3.10
N ILE A 46 -12.45 -6.52 3.14
CA ILE A 46 -11.62 -6.18 1.97
C ILE A 46 -10.68 -7.33 1.63
N ASN A 47 -10.03 -7.93 2.63
CA ASN A 47 -9.12 -9.05 2.42
C ASN A 47 -9.82 -10.26 1.81
N ASP A 48 -11.03 -10.59 2.25
CA ASP A 48 -11.83 -11.70 1.71
C ASP A 48 -12.26 -11.45 0.27
N GLU A 49 -12.60 -10.19 -0.08
CA GLU A 49 -12.94 -9.83 -1.46
C GLU A 49 -11.71 -9.96 -2.39
N LEU A 50 -10.52 -9.58 -1.91
CA LEU A 50 -9.25 -9.74 -2.65
C LEU A 50 -8.85 -11.20 -2.85
N MET A 51 -9.38 -12.16 -2.07
CA MET A 51 -9.11 -13.59 -2.30
C MET A 51 -9.72 -14.11 -3.61
N LEU A 52 -10.62 -13.35 -4.23
CA LEU A 52 -11.17 -13.67 -5.56
C LEU A 52 -10.18 -13.34 -6.69
N ASP A 53 -9.14 -12.54 -6.42
CA ASP A 53 -8.08 -12.28 -7.37
C ASP A 53 -7.22 -13.53 -7.61
N CYS A 54 -6.70 -13.64 -8.83
CA CYS A 54 -5.82 -14.73 -9.20
C CYS A 54 -4.48 -14.58 -8.48
N ASN A 55 -3.90 -15.68 -7.99
CA ASN A 55 -2.59 -15.67 -7.35
C ASN A 55 -1.55 -15.08 -8.32
N PRO A 56 -0.88 -13.96 -7.99
CA PRO A 56 0.07 -13.30 -8.89
C PRO A 56 1.20 -14.22 -9.37
N ARG A 57 1.66 -15.17 -8.53
CA ARG A 57 2.74 -16.10 -8.89
C ARG A 57 2.35 -17.11 -9.99
N LEU A 58 1.05 -17.29 -10.22
CA LEU A 58 0.51 -18.15 -11.26
C LEU A 58 0.10 -17.35 -12.51
N ASN A 59 0.23 -16.03 -12.48
CA ASN A 59 -0.07 -15.18 -13.63
C ASN A 59 1.11 -15.17 -14.62
N LEU A 60 1.00 -15.97 -15.67
CA LEU A 60 2.01 -16.05 -16.74
C LEU A 60 1.77 -15.05 -17.88
N ALA A 61 0.74 -14.21 -17.78
CA ALA A 61 0.42 -13.22 -18.82
C ALA A 61 1.13 -11.87 -18.60
N SER A 62 1.60 -11.60 -17.39
CA SER A 62 2.26 -10.33 -17.03
C SER A 62 3.78 -10.41 -17.15
N PHE A 63 4.39 -9.28 -17.52
CA PHE A 63 5.85 -9.08 -17.44
C PHE A 63 6.30 -8.45 -16.11
N VAL A 64 5.36 -8.06 -15.24
CA VAL A 64 5.64 -7.41 -13.96
C VAL A 64 6.09 -8.42 -12.91
N THR A 65 7.07 -8.04 -12.08
CA THR A 65 7.57 -8.84 -10.96
C THR A 65 6.49 -9.12 -9.91
N THR A 66 6.31 -10.39 -9.52
CA THR A 66 5.30 -10.82 -8.54
C THR A 66 5.91 -11.42 -7.26
N TRP A 67 7.23 -11.29 -7.07
CA TRP A 67 7.95 -11.79 -5.89
C TRP A 67 9.21 -10.98 -5.65
N MET A 68 9.51 -10.69 -4.38
CA MET A 68 10.74 -10.05 -3.91
C MET A 68 11.22 -10.72 -2.62
N GLU A 69 12.47 -10.48 -2.24
CA GLU A 69 13.04 -10.99 -0.99
C GLU A 69 12.43 -10.30 0.24
N PRO A 70 12.31 -10.97 1.41
CA PRO A 70 11.73 -10.39 2.63
C PRO A 70 12.43 -9.11 3.12
N GLU A 71 13.74 -9.00 2.87
CA GLU A 71 14.53 -7.82 3.16
C GLU A 71 14.06 -6.62 2.33
N CYS A 72 13.64 -6.85 1.09
CA CYS A 72 13.09 -5.81 0.22
C CYS A 72 11.68 -5.39 0.67
N ASP A 73 10.83 -6.34 1.07
CA ASP A 73 9.51 -6.03 1.65
C ASP A 73 9.65 -5.12 2.87
N LYS A 74 10.64 -5.39 3.73
CA LYS A 74 10.93 -4.56 4.88
C LYS A 74 11.34 -3.14 4.49
N LEU A 75 12.24 -2.98 3.51
CA LEU A 75 12.63 -1.66 3.01
C LEU A 75 11.45 -0.87 2.45
N ILE A 76 10.55 -1.52 1.71
CA ILE A 76 9.34 -0.88 1.17
C ILE A 76 8.41 -0.45 2.30
N MET A 77 8.11 -1.33 3.25
CA MET A 77 7.22 -1.01 4.37
C MET A 77 7.79 0.08 5.28
N ASP A 78 9.11 0.08 5.53
CA ASP A 78 9.80 1.12 6.32
C ASP A 78 9.87 2.48 5.59
N SER A 79 9.64 2.51 4.27
CA SER A 79 9.72 3.72 3.44
C SER A 79 8.37 4.18 2.86
N VAL A 80 7.26 3.49 3.16
CA VAL A 80 5.92 3.77 2.61
C VAL A 80 5.41 5.19 2.90
N ASN A 81 5.91 5.84 3.96
CA ASN A 81 5.53 7.19 4.37
C ASN A 81 6.49 8.27 3.84
N LYS A 82 7.50 7.92 3.04
CA LYS A 82 8.43 8.89 2.45
C LYS A 82 7.87 9.40 1.13
N ASN A 83 7.68 10.70 1.03
CA ASN A 83 7.23 11.34 -0.19
C ASN A 83 8.42 11.61 -1.13
N TYR A 84 8.49 10.90 -2.26
CA TYR A 84 9.64 11.00 -3.18
C TYR A 84 9.89 12.41 -3.73
N VAL A 85 8.84 13.22 -3.93
CA VAL A 85 8.98 14.58 -4.49
C VAL A 85 9.61 15.57 -3.51
N ASP A 86 9.63 15.22 -2.22
CA ASP A 86 10.09 16.08 -1.12
C ASP A 86 11.60 15.92 -0.93
N MET A 87 12.36 16.52 -1.85
CA MET A 87 13.81 16.31 -1.92
C MET A 87 14.57 16.93 -0.73
N ASP A 88 14.03 17.98 -0.11
CA ASP A 88 14.67 18.68 1.01
C ASP A 88 14.54 17.87 2.31
N GLU A 89 13.42 17.18 2.49
CA GLU A 89 13.08 16.34 3.63
C GLU A 89 13.74 14.96 3.54
N TYR A 90 13.92 14.45 2.31
CA TYR A 90 14.47 13.12 2.04
C TYR A 90 15.67 13.14 1.08
N PRO A 91 16.77 13.86 1.41
CA PRO A 91 17.91 14.04 0.51
C PRO A 91 18.59 12.71 0.14
N VAL A 92 18.60 11.75 1.06
CA VAL A 92 19.17 10.41 0.83
C VAL A 92 18.33 9.61 -0.18
N THR A 93 17.01 9.78 -0.20
CA THR A 93 16.13 9.12 -1.18
C THR A 93 16.44 9.63 -2.58
N THR A 94 16.60 10.95 -2.74
CA THR A 94 17.02 11.57 -4.00
C THR A 94 18.40 11.11 -4.43
N GLU A 95 19.34 11.01 -3.49
CA GLU A 95 20.69 10.50 -3.79
C GLU A 95 20.67 9.05 -4.27
N LEU A 96 19.88 8.17 -3.63
CA LEU A 96 19.70 6.80 -4.08
C LEU A 96 19.12 6.72 -5.48
N GLN A 97 18.14 7.57 -5.81
CA GLN A 97 17.60 7.65 -7.16
C GLN A 97 18.67 8.11 -8.17
N ASN A 98 19.48 9.12 -7.84
CA ASN A 98 20.59 9.56 -8.70
C ASN A 98 21.62 8.44 -8.92
N ARG A 99 21.93 7.65 -7.89
CA ARG A 99 22.81 6.47 -8.03
C ARG A 99 22.20 5.44 -8.98
N CYS A 100 20.90 5.15 -8.87
CA CYS A 100 20.20 4.25 -9.78
C CYS A 100 20.22 4.74 -11.23
N VAL A 101 19.96 6.02 -11.47
CA VAL A 101 20.04 6.63 -12.82
C VAL A 101 21.44 6.47 -13.40
N ASN A 102 22.47 6.77 -12.62
CA ASN A 102 23.86 6.61 -13.05
C ASN A 102 24.17 5.14 -13.39
N MET A 103 23.79 4.18 -12.54
CA MET A 103 24.03 2.76 -12.80
C MET A 103 23.34 2.28 -14.08
N ILE A 104 22.10 2.69 -14.32
CA ILE A 104 21.34 2.34 -15.54
C ILE A 104 21.96 3.01 -16.78
N ALA A 105 22.38 4.27 -16.68
CA ALA A 105 23.03 4.97 -17.79
C ALA A 105 24.33 4.26 -18.22
N HIS A 106 25.15 3.82 -17.25
CA HIS A 106 26.35 3.03 -17.53
C HIS A 106 26.00 1.65 -18.09
N LEU A 107 24.95 0.99 -17.59
CA LEU A 107 24.46 -0.29 -18.13
C LEU A 107 24.09 -0.18 -19.62
N PHE A 108 23.59 0.98 -20.06
CA PHE A 108 23.26 1.26 -21.45
C PHE A 108 24.38 1.91 -22.26
N ASN A 109 25.59 2.01 -21.70
CA ASN A 109 26.75 2.64 -22.34
C ASN A 109 26.47 4.08 -22.80
N ALA A 110 25.75 4.86 -21.97
CA ALA A 110 25.54 6.28 -22.23
C ALA A 110 26.90 7.01 -22.36
N PRO A 111 27.02 8.01 -23.26
CA PRO A 111 28.26 8.75 -23.46
C PRO A 111 28.47 9.78 -22.34
N LEU A 112 28.87 9.30 -21.16
CA LEU A 112 29.18 10.11 -19.99
C LEU A 112 30.71 10.21 -19.84
N GLY A 113 31.23 11.39 -19.51
CA GLY A 113 32.61 11.52 -19.06
C GLY A 113 32.81 10.92 -17.66
N ASP A 114 34.07 10.63 -17.28
CA ASP A 114 34.42 10.01 -15.99
C ASP A 114 33.90 10.78 -14.75
N SER A 115 33.55 12.07 -14.91
CA SER A 115 33.03 12.95 -13.87
C SER A 115 31.60 13.44 -14.08
N ASP A 116 30.92 12.98 -15.14
CA ASP A 116 29.61 13.50 -15.51
C ASP A 116 28.48 12.71 -14.87
N ALA A 117 27.56 13.40 -14.19
CA ALA A 117 26.35 12.79 -13.65
C ALA A 117 25.33 12.56 -14.77
N ALA A 118 24.80 11.35 -14.85
CA ALA A 118 23.68 11.03 -15.73
C ALA A 118 22.42 11.78 -15.29
N VAL A 119 21.68 12.33 -16.27
CA VAL A 119 20.39 12.97 -16.03
C VAL A 119 19.28 12.06 -16.55
N GLY A 120 18.37 11.69 -15.67
CA GLY A 120 17.15 10.96 -16.01
C GLY A 120 15.92 11.87 -15.95
N VAL A 121 14.88 11.52 -16.68
CA VAL A 121 13.55 12.13 -16.56
C VAL A 121 12.55 11.06 -16.13
N GLY A 122 11.73 11.37 -15.13
CA GLY A 122 10.56 10.58 -14.76
C GLY A 122 9.30 11.23 -15.35
N THR A 123 8.34 10.42 -15.78
CA THR A 123 6.98 10.86 -16.16
C THR A 123 6.04 10.81 -14.99
#